data_AF-A0A212CAA1-F1
#
_entry.id   AF-A0A212CAA1-F1
#
_cell.length_a   1.000
_cell.length_b   1.000
_cell.length_c   1.000
_cell.angle_alpha   90.00
_cell.angle_beta   90.00
_cell.angle_gamma   90.00
#
_symmetry.space_group_name_H-M   'P 1'
#
loop_
_entity.id
_entity.type
_entity.pdbx_description
1 polymer ?
#
loop_
_entity_poly.entity_id
_entity_poly.type
_entity_poly.pdbx_seq_one_letter_code
_entity_poly.pdbx_strand_id
1 'polypeptide(L)'
;MPPYTNYHAQRSYPMPEEPFCMELNAEQQALKEKEKGSWTQLSHAEKVALFPKKPITLTDEWKAQQLQRILDMKGNPVQGLASRWDYERKEWK
;
A
#
# COMPACT_ATOMS: atom_id res chain seq x y z
N MET A 1 0.39 -8.41 -32.62
CA MET A 1 0.18 -7.59 -31.40
C MET A 1 -0.04 -8.55 -30.25
N PRO A 2 0.63 -8.38 -29.09
CA PRO A 2 0.21 -9.11 -27.90
C PRO A 2 -1.26 -8.75 -27.61
N PRO A 3 -2.11 -9.71 -27.22
CA PRO A 3 -3.46 -9.36 -26.76
C PRO A 3 -3.31 -8.38 -25.60
N TYR A 4 -4.13 -7.33 -25.58
CA TYR A 4 -4.14 -6.33 -24.51
C TYR A 4 -4.59 -7.01 -23.21
N THR A 5 -3.68 -7.63 -22.48
CA THR A 5 -3.93 -8.07 -21.10
C THR A 5 -3.71 -6.88 -20.18
N ASN A 6 -4.66 -5.95 -20.19
CA ASN A 6 -4.55 -4.71 -19.43
C ASN A 6 -4.98 -4.92 -17.98
N TYR A 7 -4.13 -5.61 -17.20
CA TYR A 7 -4.31 -5.86 -15.77
C TYR A 7 -4.18 -4.60 -14.89
N HIS A 8 -3.79 -3.47 -15.46
CA HIS A 8 -3.39 -2.28 -14.72
C HIS A 8 -4.37 -1.14 -14.92
N ALA A 9 -4.83 -0.55 -13.83
CA ALA A 9 -5.63 0.66 -13.89
C ALA A 9 -4.79 1.81 -14.46
N GLN A 10 -5.16 2.29 -15.65
CA GLN A 10 -4.55 3.47 -16.26
C GLN A 10 -5.43 4.69 -15.96
N ARG A 11 -4.87 5.91 -16.01
CA ARG A 11 -5.67 7.11 -15.79
C ARG A 11 -6.78 7.29 -16.85
N SER A 12 -6.50 6.90 -18.09
CA SER A 12 -7.47 6.87 -19.20
C SER A 12 -8.40 5.67 -19.15
N TYR A 13 -8.04 4.61 -18.41
CA TYR A 13 -8.82 3.39 -18.27
C TYR A 13 -8.79 2.92 -16.80
N PRO A 14 -9.54 3.61 -15.92
CA PRO A 14 -9.43 3.41 -14.48
C PRO A 14 -10.06 2.10 -13.99
N MET A 15 -10.85 1.43 -14.84
CA MET A 15 -11.55 0.18 -14.53
C MET A 15 -11.17 -0.89 -15.56
N PRO A 16 -10.12 -1.67 -15.27
CA PRO A 16 -9.73 -2.84 -16.07
C PRO A 16 -10.87 -3.85 -16.26
N GLU A 17 -10.85 -4.59 -17.38
CA GLU A 17 -11.80 -5.68 -17.62
C GLU A 17 -11.55 -6.89 -16.71
N GLU A 18 -10.27 -7.14 -16.40
CA GLU A 18 -9.85 -8.25 -15.55
C GLU A 18 -9.63 -7.77 -14.11
N PRO A 19 -10.14 -8.49 -13.09
CA PRO A 19 -9.89 -8.15 -11.70
C PRO A 19 -8.43 -8.35 -11.35
N PHE A 20 -7.92 -7.53 -10.42
CA PHE A 20 -6.52 -7.59 -9.98
C PHE A 20 -6.13 -8.95 -9.34
N CYS A 21 -7.07 -9.63 -8.69
CA CYS A 21 -6.85 -10.92 -8.04
C CYS A 21 -8.05 -11.84 -8.34
N MET A 22 -7.81 -12.95 -9.03
CA MET A 22 -8.84 -13.95 -9.32
C MET A 22 -9.04 -14.94 -8.16
N GLU A 23 -7.98 -15.19 -7.39
CA GLU A 23 -8.02 -16.12 -6.25
C GLU A 23 -8.29 -15.34 -4.95
N LEU A 24 -9.41 -15.63 -4.31
CA LEU A 24 -9.84 -14.97 -3.07
C LEU A 24 -9.68 -15.94 -1.89
N ASN A 25 -9.07 -15.47 -0.80
CA ASN A 25 -9.03 -16.23 0.45
C ASN A 25 -10.41 -16.25 1.14
N ALA A 26 -10.60 -17.13 2.13
CA ALA A 26 -11.89 -17.28 2.82
C ALA A 26 -12.40 -15.97 3.46
N GLU A 27 -11.51 -15.15 3.99
CA GLU A 27 -11.82 -13.84 4.58
C GLU A 27 -12.30 -12.82 3.53
N GLN A 28 -11.65 -12.79 2.37
CA GLN A 28 -12.00 -11.95 1.24
C GLN A 28 -13.32 -12.38 0.62
N GLN A 29 -13.60 -13.68 0.53
CA GLN A 29 -14.90 -14.19 0.07
C GLN A 29 -16.03 -13.74 1.01
N ALA A 30 -15.84 -13.86 2.32
CA ALA A 30 -16.79 -13.35 3.31
C ALA A 30 -16.98 -11.83 3.19
N LEU A 31 -15.90 -11.09 2.90
CA LEU A 31 -15.96 -9.65 2.66
C LEU A 31 -16.70 -9.29 1.35
N LYS A 32 -16.56 -10.10 0.30
CA LYS A 32 -17.32 -9.94 -0.96
C LYS A 32 -18.80 -10.20 -0.78
N GLU A 33 -19.18 -11.16 0.07
CA GLU A 33 -20.59 -11.36 0.43
C GLU A 33 -21.15 -10.17 1.21
N LYS A 34 -20.36 -9.58 2.12
CA LYS A 34 -20.74 -8.33 2.82
C LYS A 34 -20.82 -7.12 1.88
N GLU A 35 -19.98 -7.05 0.84
CA GLU A 35 -19.97 -5.98 -0.17
C GLU A 35 -21.27 -5.92 -0.99
N LYS A 36 -21.96 -7.06 -1.17
CA LYS A 36 -23.28 -7.11 -1.83
C LYS A 36 -24.37 -6.39 -1.02
N GLY A 37 -24.16 -6.20 0.28
CA GLY A 37 -25.06 -5.49 1.18
C GLY A 37 -24.82 -3.97 1.22
N SER A 38 -25.24 -3.32 2.32
CA SER A 38 -25.06 -1.88 2.48
C SER A 38 -23.63 -1.51 2.87
N TRP A 39 -22.99 -0.64 2.08
CA TRP A 39 -21.65 -0.11 2.34
C TRP A 39 -21.57 0.84 3.53
N THR A 40 -22.70 1.26 4.09
CA THR A 40 -22.74 2.05 5.33
C THR A 40 -22.39 1.22 6.56
N GLN A 41 -22.57 -0.10 6.49
CA GLN A 41 -22.28 -1.04 7.59
C GLN A 41 -20.83 -1.54 7.58
N LEU A 42 -20.08 -1.28 6.50
CA LEU A 42 -18.67 -1.66 6.39
C LEU A 42 -17.79 -0.68 7.17
N SER A 43 -16.89 -1.23 7.98
CA SER A 43 -15.83 -0.46 8.62
C SER A 43 -14.85 0.13 7.59
N HIS A 44 -14.10 1.15 8.00
CA HIS A 44 -13.08 1.74 7.11
C HIS A 44 -12.02 0.72 6.69
N ALA A 45 -11.62 -0.18 7.60
CA ALA A 45 -10.65 -1.23 7.30
C ALA A 45 -11.18 -2.25 6.29
N GLU A 46 -12.44 -2.67 6.42
CA GLU A 46 -13.12 -3.56 5.46
C GLU A 46 -13.21 -2.93 4.06
N LYS A 47 -13.50 -1.63 3.98
CA LYS A 47 -13.48 -0.90 2.71
C LYS A 47 -12.09 -0.89 2.06
N VAL A 48 -11.04 -0.64 2.85
CA VAL A 48 -9.66 -0.67 2.35
C VAL A 48 -9.25 -2.08 1.91
N ALA A 49 -9.72 -3.12 2.59
CA ALA A 49 -9.39 -4.51 2.28
C ALA A 49 -10.02 -5.02 0.96
N LEU A 50 -11.06 -4.35 0.44
CA LEU A 50 -11.63 -4.64 -0.89
C LEU A 50 -10.72 -4.18 -2.04
N PHE A 51 -9.83 -3.21 -1.79
CA PHE A 51 -8.86 -2.73 -2.78
C PHE A 51 -7.65 -3.68 -2.90
N PRO A 52 -6.87 -3.58 -4.00
CA PRO A 52 -5.64 -4.33 -4.16
C PRO A 52 -4.72 -4.22 -2.94
N LYS A 53 -4.09 -5.34 -2.56
CA LYS A 53 -3.12 -5.36 -1.46
C LYS A 53 -2.02 -4.35 -1.76
N LYS A 54 -1.68 -3.55 -0.74
CA LYS A 54 -0.55 -2.62 -0.84
C LYS A 54 0.72 -3.41 -1.13
N PRO A 55 1.65 -2.85 -1.92
CA PRO A 55 2.94 -3.50 -2.17
C PRO A 55 3.68 -3.75 -0.86
N ILE A 56 4.52 -4.79 -0.85
CA ILE A 56 5.30 -5.19 0.34
C ILE A 56 6.17 -4.07 0.90
N THR A 57 6.58 -3.12 0.05
CA THR A 57 7.41 -1.97 0.43
C THR A 57 6.68 -0.96 1.32
N LEU A 58 5.35 -1.06 1.37
CA LEU A 58 4.50 -0.24 2.25
C LEU A 58 4.08 -0.98 3.53
N THR A 59 4.65 -2.15 3.80
CA THR A 59 4.55 -2.77 5.13
C THR A 59 5.32 -1.94 6.16
N ASP A 60 4.88 -1.96 7.41
CA ASP A 60 5.47 -1.09 8.43
C ASP A 60 6.90 -1.51 8.79
N GLU A 61 7.20 -2.81 8.74
CA GLU A 61 8.57 -3.34 8.86
C GLU A 61 9.47 -2.81 7.74
N TRP A 62 9.04 -2.92 6.48
CA TRP A 62 9.83 -2.43 5.35
C TRP A 62 10.03 -0.91 5.41
N LYS A 63 9.00 -0.15 5.81
CA LYS A 63 9.13 1.29 6.02
C LYS A 63 10.17 1.62 7.09
N ALA A 64 10.20 0.88 8.19
CA ALA A 64 11.18 1.07 9.26
C ALA A 64 12.61 0.76 8.77
N GLN A 65 12.80 -0.36 8.07
CA GLN A 65 14.09 -0.71 7.47
C GLN A 65 14.54 0.31 6.42
N GLN A 66 13.62 0.76 5.58
CA GLN A 66 13.89 1.78 4.56
C GLN A 66 14.26 3.12 5.20
N LEU A 67 13.56 3.53 6.26
CA LEU A 67 13.87 4.73 7.03
C LEU A 67 15.28 4.64 7.62
N GLN A 68 15.61 3.51 8.27
CA GLN A 68 16.94 3.28 8.84
C GLN A 68 18.02 3.42 7.75
N ARG A 69 17.83 2.77 6.60
CA ARG A 69 18.76 2.88 5.45
C ARG A 69 18.95 4.33 5.00
N ILE A 70 17.87 5.12 4.93
CA ILE A 70 17.95 6.54 4.53
C ILE A 70 18.73 7.35 5.56
N LEU A 71 18.52 7.08 6.86
CA LEU A 71 19.26 7.74 7.95
C LEU A 71 20.75 7.36 7.91
N ASP A 72 21.08 6.09 7.70
CA ASP A 72 22.46 5.60 7.59
C ASP A 72 23.20 6.25 6.41
N MET A 73 22.49 6.41 5.28
CA MET A 73 23.01 7.10 4.10
C MET A 73 22.96 8.64 4.21
N LYS A 74 22.48 9.19 5.33
CA LYS A 74 22.29 10.63 5.55
C LYS A 74 21.48 11.31 4.43
N GLY A 75 20.35 10.72 4.06
CA GLY A 75 19.48 11.24 3.02
C GLY A 75 18.95 12.65 3.31
N ASN A 76 19.38 13.61 2.49
CA ASN A 76 19.07 15.04 2.62
C ASN A 76 19.40 15.61 4.04
N PRO A 77 20.69 15.70 4.39
CA PRO A 77 21.13 15.94 5.77
C PRO A 77 21.12 17.40 6.21
N VAL A 78 20.88 18.35 5.30
CA VAL A 78 20.91 19.79 5.63
C VAL A 78 19.53 20.32 5.99
N GLN A 79 18.51 19.98 5.20
CA GLN A 79 17.14 20.51 5.37
C GLN A 79 16.06 19.42 5.42
N GLY A 80 16.41 18.19 5.04
CA GLY A 80 15.47 17.09 4.86
C GLY A 80 15.42 16.12 6.04
N LEU A 81 15.12 14.88 5.71
CA LEU A 81 14.82 13.83 6.69
C LEU A 81 15.95 13.60 7.70
N ALA A 82 17.17 13.37 7.20
CA ALA A 82 18.33 13.10 8.06
C ALA A 82 18.73 14.30 8.93
N SER A 83 18.41 15.54 8.54
CA SER A 83 18.73 16.73 9.34
C SER A 83 18.02 16.75 10.70
N ARG A 84 16.83 16.11 10.76
CA ARG A 84 15.95 16.04 11.93
C ARG A 84 16.20 14.82 12.81
N TRP A 85 17.20 14.00 12.48
CA TRP A 85 17.58 12.85 13.29
C TRP A 85 18.81 13.17 14.14
N ASP A 86 18.73 12.88 15.44
CA ASP A 86 19.86 12.94 16.35
C ASP A 86 20.63 11.62 16.29
N TYR A 87 21.80 11.65 15.66
CA TYR A 87 22.65 10.47 15.48
C TYR A 87 23.38 10.05 16.76
N GLU A 88 23.56 10.95 17.73
CA GLU A 88 24.20 10.62 19.01
C GLU A 88 23.20 9.91 19.93
N ARG A 89 21.97 10.43 19.98
CA ARG A 89 20.91 9.94 20.87
C ARG A 89 20.03 8.87 20.22
N LYS A 90 20.17 8.66 18.91
CA LYS A 90 19.36 7.74 18.09
C LYS A 90 17.85 7.99 18.26
N GLU A 91 17.48 9.26 18.23
CA GLU A 91 16.08 9.71 18.32
C GLU A 91 15.83 10.87 17.36
N TRP A 92 14.55 11.18 17.12
CA TRP A 92 14.19 12.38 16.36
C TRP A 92 14.49 13.62 17.20
N LYS A 93 15.10 14.63 16.57
CA LYS A 93 15.36 15.95 17.18
C LYS A 93 14.08 16.73 17.43
#